data_AF-A0A4Q3AI79-F1
#
_entry.id   AF-A0A4Q3AI79-F1
#
_cell.length_a   1.000
_cell.length_b   1.000
_cell.length_c   1.000
_cell.angle_alpha   90.00
_cell.angle_beta   90.00
_cell.angle_gamma   90.00
#
_symmetry.space_group_name_H-M   'P 1'
#
loop_
_entity.id
_entity.type
_entity.pdbx_description
1 polymer ?
#
loop_
_entity_poly.entity_id
_entity_poly.type
_entity_poly.pdbx_seq_one_letter_code
_entity_poly.pdbx_strand_id
1 'polypeptide(L)'
;MRVDAAFWRGRRVFLTGHTGFKGSWLTLMLGMLGAKTTGYSLPAPTDPAMFELLGLASSLDHRIGDIRDLGAMEAAMCAAEPEIVLHLAAQPLVRASYVDPVDNFATNVMGTVNLLDACRRAPSVKTIVVITTDKCYEN
;
A
#
# COMPACT_ATOMS: atom_id res chain seq x y z
N MET A 1 19.18 -2.08 16.00
CA MET A 1 18.63 -0.96 15.20
C MET A 1 17.25 -0.62 15.77
N ARG A 2 17.00 0.62 16.19
CA ARG A 2 15.68 1.07 16.68
C ARG A 2 15.01 1.93 15.62
N VAL A 3 13.69 1.84 15.49
CA VAL A 3 12.90 2.75 14.64
C VAL A 3 12.90 4.13 15.29
N ASP A 4 13.28 5.17 14.54
CA ASP A 4 13.29 6.55 15.02
C ASP A 4 11.92 7.23 14.81
N ALA A 5 11.22 7.54 15.89
CA ALA A 5 9.93 8.23 15.84
C ALA A 5 10.04 9.68 15.35
N ALA A 6 11.19 10.35 15.55
CA ALA A 6 11.39 11.72 15.08
C ALA A 6 11.42 11.79 13.55
N PHE A 7 11.96 10.75 12.89
CA PHE A 7 11.95 10.65 11.44
C PHE A 7 10.53 10.62 10.85
N TRP A 8 9.62 9.85 11.45
CA TRP A 8 8.28 9.59 10.93
C TRP A 8 7.27 10.68 11.25
N ARG A 9 7.46 11.42 12.34
CA ARG A 9 6.52 12.43 12.81
C ARG A 9 6.23 13.47 11.71
N GLY A 10 4.97 13.58 11.31
CA GLY A 10 4.50 14.51 10.28
C GLY A 10 4.83 14.11 8.83
N ARG A 11 5.57 13.02 8.59
CA ARG A 11 5.87 12.53 7.23
C ARG A 11 4.59 12.08 6.54
N ARG A 12 4.45 12.46 5.28
CA ARG A 12 3.34 12.01 4.42
C ARG A 12 3.69 10.67 3.79
N VAL A 13 2.93 9.63 4.13
CA VAL A 13 3.17 8.26 3.68
C VAL A 13 1.98 7.82 2.83
N PHE A 14 2.24 7.34 1.62
CA PHE A 14 1.24 6.67 0.80
C PHE A 14 1.43 5.16 0.90
N LEU A 15 0.42 4.46 1.42
CA LEU A 15 0.47 3.04 1.70
C LEU A 15 -0.56 2.30 0.84
N THR A 16 -0.10 1.52 -0.13
CA THR A 16 -1.02 0.63 -0.84
C THR A 16 -1.23 -0.66 -0.06
N GLY A 17 -2.44 -1.25 -0.12
CA GLY A 17 -2.74 -2.52 0.56
C GLY A 17 -3.01 -2.39 2.06
N HIS A 18 -3.37 -1.19 2.52
CA HIS A 18 -3.57 -0.87 3.94
C HIS A 18 -4.71 -1.66 4.61
N THR A 19 -5.71 -2.14 3.86
CA THR A 19 -6.82 -2.98 4.37
C THR A 19 -6.42 -4.44 4.61
N GLY A 20 -5.26 -4.88 4.11
CA GLY A 20 -4.75 -6.23 4.32
C GLY A 20 -4.01 -6.40 5.65
N PHE A 21 -3.68 -7.65 6.01
CA PHE A 21 -3.04 -7.98 7.30
C PHE A 21 -1.79 -7.15 7.62
N LYS A 22 -0.77 -7.18 6.74
CA LYS A 22 0.47 -6.41 6.93
C LYS A 22 0.22 -4.90 6.86
N GLY A 23 -0.68 -4.48 5.96
CA GLY A 23 -1.04 -3.09 5.79
C GLY A 23 -1.67 -2.49 7.04
N SER A 24 -2.58 -3.20 7.70
CA SER A 24 -3.25 -2.72 8.91
C SER A 24 -2.27 -2.53 10.07
N TRP A 25 -1.37 -3.49 10.29
CA TRP A 25 -0.31 -3.35 11.31
C TRP A 25 0.65 -2.21 11.02
N LEU A 26 1.04 -2.04 9.75
CA LEU A 26 1.92 -0.96 9.33
C LEU A 26 1.25 0.40 9.51
N THR A 27 -0.03 0.54 9.13
CA THR A 27 -0.82 1.74 9.37
C THR A 27 -0.87 2.09 10.86
N LEU A 28 -1.19 1.12 11.73
CA LEU A 28 -1.23 1.34 13.17
C LEU A 28 0.12 1.84 13.70
N MET A 29 1.22 1.17 13.31
CA MET A 29 2.57 1.56 13.72
C MET A 29 2.94 2.96 13.22
N LEU A 30 2.65 3.29 11.96
CA LEU A 30 2.90 4.62 11.39
C LEU A 30 2.11 5.71 12.14
N GLY A 31 0.85 5.43 12.50
CA GLY A 31 0.03 6.31 13.34
C GLY A 31 0.64 6.53 14.72
N MET A 32 1.11 5.47 15.39
CA MET A 32 1.81 5.57 16.68
C MET A 32 3.12 6.38 16.58
N LEU A 33 3.77 6.37 15.43
CA LEU A 33 4.99 7.15 15.16
C LEU A 33 4.69 8.59 14.71
N GLY A 34 3.41 8.95 14.55
CA GLY A 34 2.95 10.29 14.19
C GLY A 34 3.05 10.61 12.69
N ALA A 35 3.15 9.61 11.81
CA ALA A 35 3.11 9.82 10.37
C ALA A 35 1.69 10.17 9.90
N LYS A 36 1.59 10.96 8.83
CA LYS A 36 0.35 11.27 8.13
C LYS A 36 0.19 10.27 6.99
N THR A 37 -0.56 9.21 7.22
CA THR A 37 -0.70 8.10 6.25
C THR A 37 -1.95 8.29 5.40
N THR A 38 -1.81 8.10 4.09
CA THR A 38 -2.92 7.89 3.16
C THR A 38 -2.91 6.44 2.70
N GLY A 39 -3.99 5.71 2.93
CA GLY A 39 -4.16 4.32 2.52
C GLY A 39 -4.84 4.22 1.15
N TYR A 40 -4.38 3.31 0.28
CA TYR A 40 -5.02 3.01 -1.01
C TYR A 40 -5.11 1.50 -1.25
N SER A 41 -6.31 0.93 -1.30
CA SER A 41 -6.48 -0.51 -1.57
C SER A 41 -7.91 -0.88 -1.92
N LEU A 42 -8.12 -2.10 -2.39
CA LEU A 42 -9.45 -2.71 -2.39
C LEU A 42 -10.01 -2.83 -0.95
N PRO A 43 -11.33 -3.11 -0.80
CA PRO A 43 -11.92 -3.44 0.49
C PRO A 43 -11.18 -4.58 1.18
N ALA A 44 -11.34 -4.69 2.50
CA ALA A 44 -10.69 -5.75 3.25
C ALA A 44 -11.07 -7.15 2.72
N PRO A 45 -10.11 -8.08 2.56
CA PRO A 45 -10.34 -9.33 1.85
C PRO A 45 -11.02 -10.42 2.70
N THR A 46 -11.26 -10.18 3.99
CA THR A 46 -11.78 -11.17 4.94
C THR A 46 -12.77 -10.54 5.92
N ASP A 47 -13.60 -11.38 6.54
CA ASP A 47 -14.45 -11.02 7.69
C ASP A 47 -14.25 -12.06 8.81
N PRO A 48 -13.72 -11.69 9.99
CA PRO A 48 -13.27 -10.34 10.36
C PRO A 48 -11.97 -9.92 9.63
N ALA A 49 -11.77 -8.61 9.50
CA ALA A 49 -10.54 -8.01 8.98
C ALA A 49 -9.77 -7.26 10.08
N MET A 50 -8.44 -7.38 10.08
CA MET A 50 -7.57 -6.62 10.99
C MET A 50 -7.80 -5.10 10.89
N PHE A 51 -8.07 -4.60 9.68
CA PHE A 51 -8.35 -3.19 9.44
C PHE A 51 -9.55 -2.68 10.25
N GLU A 52 -10.65 -3.45 10.26
CA GLU A 52 -11.88 -3.14 10.98
C GLU A 52 -11.74 -3.34 12.48
N LEU A 53 -11.10 -4.45 12.90
CA LEU A 53 -10.86 -4.75 14.32
C LEU A 53 -10.03 -3.68 15.03
N LEU A 54 -9.11 -3.04 14.30
CA LEU A 54 -8.28 -1.93 14.79
C LEU A 54 -8.95 -0.55 14.64
N GLY A 55 -10.13 -0.48 14.03
CA GLY A 55 -10.86 0.78 13.81
C GLY A 55 -10.12 1.77 12.91
N LEU A 56 -9.33 1.28 11.95
CA LEU A 56 -8.37 2.13 11.23
C LEU A 56 -9.03 3.13 10.28
N ALA A 57 -10.24 2.88 9.78
CA ALA A 57 -10.95 3.77 8.85
C ALA A 57 -11.08 5.21 9.37
N SER A 58 -11.17 5.41 10.68
CA SER A 58 -11.26 6.74 11.31
C SER A 58 -9.90 7.37 11.65
N SER A 59 -8.81 6.62 11.49
CA SER A 59 -7.46 7.01 11.93
C SER A 59 -6.56 7.55 10.80
N LEU A 60 -6.95 7.37 9.54
CA LEU A 60 -6.20 7.81 8.37
C LEU A 60 -7.13 8.25 7.22
N ASP A 61 -6.58 8.97 6.25
CA ASP A 61 -7.23 9.16 4.95
C ASP A 61 -7.13 7.85 4.17
N HIS A 62 -8.22 7.10 4.11
CA HIS A 62 -8.23 5.75 3.55
C HIS A 62 -9.14 5.73 2.31
N ARG A 63 -8.59 5.27 1.18
CA ARG A 63 -9.24 5.33 -0.13
C ARG A 63 -9.38 3.93 -0.69
N ILE A 64 -10.60 3.60 -1.11
CA ILE A 64 -10.87 2.36 -1.82
C ILE A 64 -10.56 2.54 -3.29
N GLY A 65 -9.66 1.72 -3.83
CA GLY A 65 -9.22 1.82 -5.21
C GLY A 65 -8.34 0.64 -5.62
N ASP A 66 -8.27 0.43 -6.93
CA ASP A 66 -7.52 -0.67 -7.54
C ASP A 66 -6.20 -0.15 -8.11
N ILE A 67 -5.08 -0.79 -7.77
CA ILE A 67 -3.75 -0.39 -8.27
C ILE A 67 -3.60 -0.61 -9.79
N ARG A 68 -4.53 -1.36 -10.41
CA ARG A 68 -4.61 -1.52 -11.86
C ARG A 68 -5.18 -0.29 -12.56
N ASP A 69 -5.88 0.58 -11.84
CA ASP A 69 -6.35 1.88 -12.34
C ASP A 69 -5.28 2.96 -12.08
N LEU A 70 -4.44 3.18 -13.09
CA LEU A 70 -3.39 4.20 -13.03
C LEU A 70 -3.96 5.59 -12.76
N GLY A 71 -5.05 5.98 -13.43
CA GLY A 71 -5.60 7.33 -13.31
C GLY A 71 -6.14 7.62 -11.91
N ALA A 72 -6.87 6.66 -11.33
CA ALA A 72 -7.36 6.78 -9.95
C ALA A 72 -6.22 6.82 -8.93
N MET A 73 -5.18 5.99 -9.13
CA MET A 73 -4.02 5.97 -8.24
C MET A 73 -3.19 7.25 -8.36
N GLU A 74 -3.00 7.80 -9.55
CA GLU A 74 -2.33 9.09 -9.77
C GLU A 74 -3.09 10.22 -9.08
N ALA A 75 -4.41 10.29 -9.24
CA ALA A 75 -5.23 11.27 -8.56
C ALA A 75 -5.11 11.17 -7.04
N ALA A 76 -5.12 9.94 -6.51
CA ALA A 76 -4.93 9.71 -5.08
C ALA A 76 -3.54 10.12 -4.60
N MET A 77 -2.48 9.78 -5.34
CA MET A 77 -1.10 10.12 -4.99
C MET A 77 -0.85 11.63 -5.07
N CYS A 78 -1.40 12.29 -6.09
CA CYS A 78 -1.36 13.75 -6.24
C CYS A 78 -2.00 14.44 -5.03
N ALA A 79 -3.21 14.02 -4.65
CA ALA A 79 -3.91 14.59 -3.49
C ALA A 79 -3.19 14.33 -2.15
N ALA A 80 -2.39 13.26 -2.05
CA ALA A 80 -1.66 12.92 -0.81
C ALA A 80 -0.27 13.58 -0.72
N GLU A 81 0.29 14.03 -1.85
CA GLU A 81 1.64 14.57 -1.98
C GLU A 81 2.72 13.82 -1.15
N PRO A 82 2.81 12.49 -1.23
CA PRO A 82 3.59 11.71 -0.28
C PRO A 82 5.09 11.93 -0.42
N GLU A 83 5.80 11.86 0.69
CA GLU A 83 7.26 11.81 0.70
C GLU A 83 7.79 10.37 0.63
N ILE A 84 7.01 9.43 1.17
CA ILE A 84 7.36 8.01 1.28
C ILE A 84 6.20 7.19 0.71
N VAL A 85 6.52 6.25 -0.17
CA VAL A 85 5.55 5.30 -0.73
C VAL A 85 5.90 3.88 -0.28
N LEU A 86 4.93 3.19 0.31
CA LEU A 86 5.05 1.80 0.77
C LEU A 86 4.03 0.96 -0.02
N HIS A 87 4.51 0.10 -0.93
CA HIS A 87 3.65 -0.67 -1.83
C HIS A 87 3.46 -2.10 -1.33
N LEU A 88 2.33 -2.37 -0.67
CA LEU A 88 1.96 -3.71 -0.14
C LEU A 88 0.75 -4.33 -0.85
N ALA A 89 0.02 -3.56 -1.67
CA ALA A 89 -1.10 -4.08 -2.46
C ALA A 89 -0.61 -5.12 -3.46
N ALA A 90 -1.16 -6.33 -3.38
CA ALA A 90 -0.85 -7.46 -4.23
C ALA A 90 -2.00 -8.47 -4.16
N GLN A 91 -2.02 -9.40 -5.10
CA GLN A 91 -2.69 -10.70 -5.00
C GLN A 91 -1.68 -11.66 -4.31
N PRO A 92 -1.87 -12.04 -3.03
CA PRO A 92 -0.85 -12.74 -2.26
C PRO A 92 -1.04 -14.27 -2.21
N LEU A 93 -2.10 -14.81 -2.81
CA LEU A 93 -2.53 -16.20 -2.68
C LEU A 93 -2.06 -17.04 -3.87
N VAL A 94 -1.04 -17.86 -3.64
CA VAL A 94 -0.49 -18.81 -4.63
C VAL A 94 -1.57 -19.72 -5.24
N ARG A 95 -2.53 -20.21 -4.45
CA ARG A 95 -3.60 -21.07 -4.99
C ARG A 95 -4.51 -20.31 -5.96
N ALA A 96 -4.86 -19.07 -5.64
CA ALA A 96 -5.72 -18.27 -6.49
C ALA A 96 -4.99 -17.84 -7.77
N SER A 97 -3.65 -17.69 -7.76
CA SER A 97 -2.89 -17.39 -8.98
C SER A 97 -2.89 -18.52 -10.02
N TYR A 98 -3.16 -19.77 -9.62
CA TYR A 98 -3.37 -20.86 -10.58
C TYR A 98 -4.76 -20.84 -11.22
N VAL A 99 -5.75 -20.32 -10.50
CA VAL A 99 -7.14 -20.21 -10.99
C VAL A 99 -7.28 -19.00 -11.91
N ASP A 100 -6.71 -17.86 -11.51
CA ASP A 100 -6.70 -16.63 -12.30
C ASP A 100 -5.29 -16.04 -12.38
N PRO A 101 -4.45 -16.56 -13.31
CA PRO A 101 -3.10 -16.04 -13.49
C PRO A 101 -3.10 -14.63 -14.09
N VAL A 102 -4.11 -14.26 -14.88
CA VAL A 102 -4.19 -12.94 -15.52
C VAL A 102 -4.38 -11.87 -14.47
N ASP A 103 -5.31 -12.06 -13.52
CA ASP A 103 -5.49 -11.15 -12.38
C ASP A 103 -4.22 -11.05 -11.53
N ASN A 104 -3.54 -12.18 -11.28
CA ASN A 104 -2.29 -12.19 -10.52
C ASN A 104 -1.20 -11.34 -11.18
N PHE A 105 -0.97 -11.49 -12.49
CA PHE A 105 0.00 -10.66 -13.22
C PHE A 105 -0.45 -9.20 -13.35
N ALA A 106 -1.73 -8.96 -13.63
CA ALA A 106 -2.27 -7.61 -13.72
C ALA A 106 -2.10 -6.85 -12.39
N THR A 107 -2.38 -7.50 -11.27
CA THR A 107 -2.25 -6.89 -9.95
C THR A 107 -0.78 -6.76 -9.54
N ASN A 108 0.00 -7.84 -9.59
CA ASN A 108 1.34 -7.86 -9.00
C ASN A 108 2.43 -7.27 -9.90
N VAL A 109 2.25 -7.28 -11.22
CA VAL A 109 3.21 -6.71 -12.16
C VAL A 109 2.71 -5.36 -12.66
N MET A 110 1.56 -5.33 -13.32
CA MET A 110 1.05 -4.07 -13.88
C MET A 110 0.64 -3.07 -12.79
N GLY A 111 0.11 -3.53 -11.66
CA GLY A 111 -0.15 -2.65 -10.51
C GLY A 111 1.12 -2.01 -9.94
N THR A 112 2.24 -2.75 -9.90
CA THR A 112 3.55 -2.18 -9.52
C THR A 112 4.08 -1.21 -10.58
N VAL A 113 3.94 -1.53 -11.87
CA VAL A 113 4.30 -0.60 -12.96
C VAL A 113 3.52 0.71 -12.83
N ASN A 114 2.20 0.62 -12.61
CA ASN A 114 1.35 1.78 -12.43
C ASN A 114 1.80 2.62 -11.23
N LEU A 115 2.13 1.97 -10.09
CA LEU A 115 2.56 2.69 -8.89
C LEU A 115 3.88 3.42 -9.14
N LEU A 116 4.85 2.78 -9.79
CA LEU A 116 6.13 3.39 -10.10
C LEU A 116 6.00 4.53 -11.12
N ASP A 117 5.11 4.41 -12.11
CA ASP A 117 4.86 5.51 -13.05
C ASP A 117 4.13 6.69 -12.38
N ALA A 118 3.17 6.42 -11.48
CA ALA A 118 2.56 7.46 -10.65
C ALA A 118 3.60 8.17 -9.76
N CYS A 119 4.50 7.41 -9.12
CA CYS A 119 5.59 7.99 -8.32
C CYS A 119 6.53 8.85 -9.17
N ARG A 120 6.86 8.43 -10.39
CA ARG A 120 7.71 9.18 -11.33
C ARG A 120 7.12 10.57 -11.65
N ARG A 121 5.79 10.70 -11.62
CA ARG A 121 5.06 11.94 -11.90
C ARG A 121 4.77 12.77 -10.63
N ALA A 122 5.04 12.24 -9.45
CA ALA A 122 4.82 12.89 -8.17
C ALA A 122 6.15 13.45 -7.59
N PRO A 123 6.46 14.75 -7.76
CA PRO A 123 7.76 15.33 -7.38
C PRO A 123 8.03 15.34 -5.86
N SER A 124 7.01 15.12 -5.03
CA SER A 124 7.11 15.03 -3.57
C SER A 124 7.75 13.73 -3.09
N VAL A 125 7.72 12.67 -3.90
CA VAL A 125 8.20 11.33 -3.52
C VAL A 125 9.73 11.31 -3.43
N LYS A 126 10.24 10.88 -2.27
CA LYS A 126 11.67 10.76 -1.96
C LYS A 126 12.12 9.33 -1.73
N THR A 127 11.18 8.45 -1.37
CA THR A 127 11.49 7.06 -1.02
C THR A 127 10.34 6.16 -1.42
N ILE A 128 10.68 5.03 -2.05
CA ILE A 128 9.73 4.00 -2.45
C ILE A 128 10.22 2.68 -1.88
N VAL A 129 9.37 1.95 -1.18
CA VAL A 129 9.62 0.59 -0.73
C VAL A 129 8.58 -0.33 -1.35
N VAL A 130 9.04 -1.22 -2.23
CA VAL A 130 8.19 -2.21 -2.90
C VAL A 130 8.30 -3.53 -2.16
N ILE A 131 7.18 -4.02 -1.63
CA ILE A 131 7.12 -5.31 -0.95
C ILE A 131 6.82 -6.35 -2.03
N THR A 132 7.80 -7.21 -2.31
CA THR A 132 7.64 -8.37 -3.19
C THR A 132 7.38 -9.62 -2.34
N THR A 133 8.24 -10.64 -2.42
CA THR A 133 8.13 -11.90 -1.69
C THR A 133 9.48 -12.60 -1.72
N ASP A 134 9.73 -13.43 -0.70
CA ASP A 134 10.74 -14.48 -0.69
C ASP A 134 10.65 -15.44 -1.90
N LYS A 135 9.48 -15.55 -2.53
CA LYS A 135 9.21 -16.41 -3.69
C LYS A 135 9.65 -15.81 -5.03
N CYS A 136 10.34 -14.68 -5.05
CA CYS A 136 10.80 -14.05 -6.31
C CYS A 136 12.01 -14.74 -6.92
N TYR A 137 12.69 -15.62 -6.17
CA TYR A 137 13.85 -16.36 -6.61
C TYR A 137 13.45 -17.67 -7.32
N GLU A 138 14.28 -18.08 -8.27
CA GLU A 138 14.25 -19.43 -8.83
C GLU A 138 14.59 -20.44 -7.73
N ASN A 139 13.79 -21.50 -7.61
CA ASN A 139 13.98 -22.58 -6.62
C ASN A 139 14.74 -23.76 -7.21
#